data_AF-A0A7C3ECI4-F1
#
_entry.id   AF-A0A7C3ECI4-F1
#
_cell.length_a   1.000
_cell.length_b   1.000
_cell.length_c   1.000
_cell.angle_alpha   90.00
_cell.angle_beta   90.00
_cell.angle_gamma   90.00
#
_symmetry.space_group_name_H-M   'P 1'
#
loop_
_entity.id
_entity.type
_entity.pdbx_description
1 polymer ?
#
loop_
_entity_poly.entity_id
_entity_poly.type
_entity_poly.pdbx_seq_one_letter_code
_entity_poly.pdbx_strand_id
1 'polypeptide(L)'
;MIPTLLDLMGISTDHPVPGRALFSLPDTVKGRAFVQYGDTNAFMEEERLVVLRRELKPVQFTYSDGRLIPAKLDPELAKTARAHALLPGYLGVNRLHHLPAESTTQ
;
A
#
# COMPACT_ATOMS: atom_id res chain seq x y z
N MET A 1 2.12 -11.18 -0.97
CA MET A 1 1.32 -12.01 -0.05
C MET A 1 2.15 -12.64 1.08
N ILE A 2 3.36 -12.14 1.35
CA ILE A 2 4.30 -12.78 2.30
C ILE A 2 3.76 -12.86 3.73
N PRO A 3 3.20 -11.79 4.34
CA PRO A 3 2.76 -11.86 5.74
C PRO A 3 1.66 -12.90 5.98
N THR A 4 0.73 -13.05 5.03
CA THR A 4 -0.32 -14.08 5.12
C THR A 4 0.26 -15.50 5.10
N LEU A 5 1.27 -15.77 4.27
CA LEU A 5 1.87 -17.10 4.20
C LEU A 5 2.65 -17.42 5.48
N LEU A 6 3.39 -16.46 6.03
CA LEU A 6 4.11 -16.64 7.28
C LEU A 6 3.16 -16.92 8.45
N ASP A 7 2.05 -16.20 8.52
CA ASP A 7 0.98 -16.41 9.50
C ASP A 7 0.37 -17.82 9.38
N LEU A 8 0.06 -18.27 8.16
CA LEU A 8 -0.43 -19.65 7.92
C LEU A 8 0.58 -20.74 8.28
N MET A 9 1.88 -20.44 8.16
CA MET A 9 2.96 -21.36 8.56
C MET A 9 3.24 -21.32 10.07
N GLY A 10 2.58 -20.44 10.84
CA GLY A 10 2.84 -20.24 12.26
C GLY A 10 4.18 -19.58 12.55
N ILE A 11 4.77 -18.85 11.59
CA ILE A 11 6.06 -18.18 11.75
C ILE A 11 5.84 -16.73 12.15
N SER A 12 6.26 -16.38 13.37
CA SER A 12 6.31 -15.00 13.86
C SER A 12 7.71 -14.43 13.65
N THR A 13 7.83 -13.41 12.80
CA THR A 13 9.11 -12.76 12.49
C THR A 13 8.90 -11.28 12.16
N ASP A 14 9.84 -10.43 12.55
CA ASP A 14 9.84 -9.03 12.16
C ASP A 14 10.37 -8.88 10.74
N HIS A 15 9.57 -8.27 9.87
CA HIS A 15 9.91 -8.12 8.45
C HIS A 15 9.52 -6.74 7.90
N PRO A 16 10.32 -6.13 7.01
CA PRO A 16 10.05 -4.80 6.46
C PRO A 16 9.03 -4.80 5.30
N VAL A 17 8.27 -5.90 5.11
CA VAL A 17 7.27 -5.97 4.04
C VAL A 17 6.03 -5.16 4.41
N PRO A 18 5.56 -4.24 3.53
CA PRO A 18 4.40 -3.37 3.80
C PRO A 18 3.04 -4.09 3.69
N GLY A 19 3.07 -5.39 3.40
CA GLY A 19 1.89 -6.24 3.32
C GLY A 19 1.25 -6.48 4.70
N ARG A 20 0.05 -7.04 4.71
CA ARG A 20 -0.69 -7.38 5.93
C ARG A 20 -1.15 -8.84 5.86
N ALA A 21 -1.17 -9.54 6.99
CA ALA A 21 -1.63 -10.92 7.08
C ALA A 21 -3.16 -10.96 7.02
N LEU A 22 -3.71 -11.44 5.91
CA LEU A 22 -5.14 -11.25 5.60
C LEU A 22 -6.10 -11.94 6.58
N PHE A 23 -5.71 -13.07 7.17
CA PHE A 23 -6.56 -13.84 8.08
C PHE A 23 -6.56 -13.31 9.52
N SER A 24 -5.60 -12.46 9.85
CA SER A 24 -5.37 -11.92 11.19
C SER A 24 -5.73 -10.43 11.30
N LEU A 25 -6.37 -9.86 10.27
CA LEU A 25 -6.79 -8.46 10.25
C LEU A 25 -8.14 -8.27 10.97
N PRO A 26 -8.27 -7.29 11.88
CA PRO A 26 -9.57 -6.87 12.41
C PRO A 26 -10.47 -6.28 11.33
N ASP A 27 -11.78 -6.45 11.46
CA ASP A 27 -12.80 -5.88 10.55
C ASP A 27 -12.78 -4.35 10.48
N THR A 28 -12.19 -3.68 11.48
CA THR A 28 -12.03 -2.22 11.50
C THR A 28 -10.95 -1.72 10.53
N VAL A 29 -10.12 -2.63 10.00
CA VAL A 29 -9.02 -2.29 9.10
C VAL A 29 -9.49 -2.21 7.66
N LYS A 30 -9.35 -1.02 7.08
CA LYS A 30 -9.75 -0.80 5.69
C LYS A 30 -8.94 -1.62 4.68
N GLY A 31 -9.66 -2.14 3.70
CA GLY A 31 -9.13 -2.75 2.49
C GLY A 31 -8.34 -1.71 1.68
N ARG A 32 -7.16 -2.10 1.20
CA ARG A 32 -6.34 -1.23 0.35
C ARG A 32 -5.62 -2.02 -0.73
N ALA A 33 -5.43 -1.39 -1.87
CA ALA A 33 -4.65 -1.93 -2.97
C ALA A 33 -3.70 -0.88 -3.56
N PHE A 34 -2.55 -1.35 -4.03
CA PHE A 34 -1.56 -0.57 -4.76
C PHE A 34 -1.39 -1.20 -6.13
N VAL A 35 -1.46 -0.39 -7.19
CA VAL A 35 -1.24 -0.86 -8.57
C VAL A 35 -0.26 0.07 -9.26
N GLN A 36 0.76 -0.49 -9.90
CA GLN A 36 1.69 0.25 -10.75
C GLN A 36 1.61 -0.30 -12.17
N TYR A 37 1.44 0.60 -13.14
CA TYR A 37 1.46 0.27 -14.57
C TYR A 37 2.24 1.35 -15.33
N GLY A 38 3.47 1.01 -15.73
CA GLY A 38 4.41 1.98 -16.28
C GLY A 38 4.60 3.17 -15.33
N ASP A 39 4.41 4.39 -15.84
CA ASP A 39 4.51 5.64 -15.07
C ASP A 39 3.22 6.01 -14.31
N THR A 40 2.24 5.09 -14.26
CA THR A 40 0.97 5.29 -13.54
C THR A 40 0.99 4.50 -12.23
N ASN A 41 0.69 5.17 -11.12
CA ASN A 41 0.48 4.56 -9.82
C ASN A 41 -0.97 4.77 -9.40
N ALA A 42 -1.59 3.76 -8.81
CA ALA A 42 -2.93 3.86 -8.27
C ALA A 42 -2.96 3.34 -6.84
N PHE A 43 -3.67 4.07 -5.98
CA PHE A 43 -3.94 3.70 -4.60
C PHE A 43 -5.45 3.62 -4.40
N MET A 44 -5.91 2.48 -3.89
CA MET A 44 -7.31 2.24 -3.58
C MET A 44 -7.44 2.01 -2.08
N GLU A 45 -8.39 2.70 -1.43
CA GLU A 45 -8.82 2.43 -0.06
C GLU A 45 -10.35 2.30 -0.04
N GLU A 46 -10.84 1.10 0.27
CA GLU A 46 -12.21 0.70 -0.03
C GLU A 46 -12.55 0.97 -1.50
N GLU A 47 -13.61 1.69 -1.78
CA GLU A 47 -14.04 2.06 -3.13
C GLU A 47 -13.34 3.33 -3.66
N ARG A 48 -12.53 4.02 -2.85
CA ARG A 48 -11.92 5.29 -3.25
C ARG A 48 -10.57 5.04 -3.91
N LEU A 49 -10.44 5.40 -5.18
CA LEU A 49 -9.25 5.20 -6.00
C LEU A 49 -8.62 6.54 -6.37
N VAL A 50 -7.34 6.74 -6.07
CA VAL A 50 -6.55 7.85 -6.60
C VAL A 50 -5.55 7.32 -7.62
N VAL A 51 -5.50 7.95 -8.78
CA VAL A 51 -4.53 7.67 -9.84
C VAL A 51 -3.55 8.83 -9.95
N LEU A 52 -2.27 8.48 -9.92
CA LEU A 52 -1.12 9.35 -10.06
C LEU A 52 -0.39 9.02 -11.36
N ARG A 53 -0.12 10.04 -12.17
CA ARG A 53 0.67 9.94 -13.39
C ARG A 53 1.79 10.96 -13.36
N ARG A 54 2.92 10.64 -14.00
CA ARG A 54 4.02 11.59 -14.14
C ARG A 54 3.51 12.87 -14.82
N GLU A 55 3.89 14.03 -14.26
CA GLU A 55 3.57 15.36 -14.79
C GLU A 55 2.07 15.73 -14.88
N LEU A 56 1.18 14.89 -14.35
CA LEU A 56 -0.26 15.17 -14.33
C LEU A 56 -0.77 15.40 -12.90
N LYS A 57 -1.86 16.15 -12.79
CA LYS A 57 -2.56 16.32 -11.52
C LYS A 57 -3.19 14.98 -11.08
N PRO A 58 -3.19 14.67 -9.77
CA PRO A 58 -3.91 13.52 -9.24
C PRO A 58 -5.39 13.58 -9.63
N VAL A 59 -5.96 12.42 -9.99
CA VAL A 59 -7.39 12.26 -10.25
C VAL A 59 -7.94 11.19 -9.34
N GLN A 60 -9.20 11.35 -8.92
CA GLN A 60 -9.89 10.42 -8.04
C GLN A 60 -11.12 9.84 -8.71
N PHE A 61 -11.37 8.58 -8.40
CA PHE A 61 -12.55 7.84 -8.81
C PHE A 61 -13.16 7.12 -7.62
N THR A 62 -14.46 6.86 -7.70
CA THR A 62 -15.13 5.84 -6.92
C THR A 62 -15.23 4.58 -7.78
N TYR A 63 -14.75 3.45 -7.26
CA TYR A 63 -14.89 2.15 -7.87
C TYR A 63 -16.23 1.54 -7.45
N SER A 64 -17.06 1.21 -8.43
CA SER A 64 -18.36 0.58 -8.20
C SER A 64 -18.69 -0.30 -9.40
N ASP A 65 -19.07 -1.55 -9.14
CA ASP A 65 -19.49 -2.53 -10.15
C ASP A 65 -18.53 -2.66 -11.35
N GLY A 66 -17.22 -2.72 -11.07
CA GLY A 66 -16.20 -2.86 -12.11
C GLY A 66 -15.92 -1.58 -12.91
N ARG A 67 -16.50 -0.45 -12.53
CA ARG A 67 -16.36 0.84 -13.21
C ARG A 67 -15.69 1.88 -12.32
N LEU A 68 -15.06 2.85 -12.98
CA LEU A 68 -14.45 4.01 -12.34
C LEU A 68 -15.30 5.25 -12.61
N ILE A 69 -15.93 5.78 -11.56
CA ILE A 69 -16.79 6.96 -11.62
C ILE A 69 -15.96 8.16 -11.14
N PRO A 70 -15.79 9.23 -11.93
CA PRO A 70 -15.04 10.40 -11.51
C PRO A 70 -15.57 10.97 -10.20
N ALA A 71 -14.68 11.25 -9.25
CA ALA A 71 -15.01 11.80 -7.94
C ALA A 71 -14.17 13.04 -7.66
N LYS A 72 -14.66 13.88 -6.75
CA LYS A 72 -13.88 15.03 -6.26
C LYS A 72 -12.63 14.52 -5.55
N LEU A 73 -11.49 15.11 -5.87
CA LEU A 73 -10.21 14.77 -5.26
C LEU A 73 -10.22 15.13 -3.77
N ASP A 74 -9.96 14.12 -2.94
CA ASP A 74 -9.65 14.24 -1.51
C ASP A 74 -8.13 14.47 -1.35
N PRO A 75 -7.71 15.64 -0.85
CA PRO A 75 -6.29 15.95 -0.67
C PRO A 75 -5.54 14.97 0.23
N GLU A 76 -6.19 14.45 1.28
CA GLU A 76 -5.53 13.53 2.23
C GLU A 76 -5.35 12.14 1.62
N LEU A 77 -6.34 11.68 0.85
CA LEU A 77 -6.21 10.44 0.08
C LEU A 77 -5.12 10.57 -1.00
N ALA A 78 -5.04 11.73 -1.67
CA ALA A 78 -4.02 12.01 -2.67
C ALA A 78 -2.61 12.06 -2.06
N LYS A 79 -2.47 12.64 -0.87
CA LYS A 79 -1.22 12.65 -0.10
C LYS A 79 -0.78 11.23 0.28
N THR A 80 -1.72 10.42 0.78
CA THR A 80 -1.49 9.01 1.11
C THR A 80 -1.06 8.21 -0.13
N ALA A 81 -1.77 8.37 -1.25
CA ALA A 81 -1.41 7.74 -2.53
C ALA A 81 0.02 8.11 -2.96
N ARG A 82 0.38 9.39 -2.84
CA ARG A 82 1.71 9.88 -3.21
C ARG A 82 2.80 9.31 -2.30
N ALA A 83 2.55 9.24 -1.00
CA ALA A 83 3.49 8.65 -0.05
C ALA A 83 3.78 7.18 -0.42
N HIS A 84 2.74 6.40 -0.71
CA HIS A 84 2.89 5.01 -1.13
C HIS A 84 3.57 4.83 -2.49
N ALA A 85 3.33 5.73 -3.45
CA ALA A 85 4.01 5.70 -4.75
C ALA A 85 5.53 6.00 -4.63
N LEU A 86 5.92 6.88 -3.71
CA LEU A 86 7.33 7.25 -3.50
C LEU A 86 8.08 6.30 -2.57
N LEU A 87 7.36 5.59 -1.70
CA LEU A 87 7.94 4.75 -0.66
C LEU A 87 8.98 3.74 -1.18
N PRO A 88 8.75 2.97 -2.27
CA PRO A 88 9.73 2.00 -2.74
C PRO A 88 11.06 2.64 -3.14
N GLY A 89 11.02 3.77 -3.84
CA GLY A 89 12.22 4.52 -4.23
C GLY A 89 12.95 5.09 -3.01
N TYR A 90 12.21 5.63 -2.05
CA TYR A 90 12.78 6.15 -0.81
C TYR A 90 13.46 5.06 0.01
N LEU A 91 12.81 3.92 0.23
CA LEU A 91 13.38 2.78 0.95
C LEU A 91 14.61 2.18 0.25
N GLY A 92 14.60 2.17 -1.09
CA GLY A 92 15.72 1.69 -1.90
C GLY A 92 16.96 2.57 -1.76
N VAL A 93 16.82 3.87 -2.03
CA VAL A 93 17.93 4.85 -1.96
C VAL A 93 18.56 4.90 -0.57
N ASN A 94 17.74 4.81 0.48
CA ASN A 94 18.20 4.89 1.87
C ASN A 94 18.56 3.52 2.48
N ARG A 95 18.47 2.41 1.71
CA ARG A 95 18.68 1.03 2.19
C ARG A 95 17.86 0.66 3.44
N LEU A 96 16.66 1.21 3.56
CA LEU A 96 15.78 1.03 4.74
C LEU A 96 14.87 -0.21 4.66
N HIS A 97 15.19 -1.14 3.77
CA HIS A 97 14.46 -2.40 3.57
C HIS A 97 15.25 -3.61 4.09
N HIS A 98 16.24 -3.38 4.96
CA HIS A 98 16.98 -4.43 5.65
C HIS A 98 16.11 -5.08 6.74
N LEU A 99 16.45 -6.31 7.13
CA LEU A 99 15.87 -6.94 8.30
C LEU A 99 16.28 -6.16 9.56
N PRO A 100 15.40 -6.00 10.55
CA PRO A 100 15.80 -5.46 11.85
C PRO A 100 16.96 -6.29 12.40
N ALA A 101 17.91 -5.63 13.07
CA ALA A 101 18.99 -6.34 13.75
C ALA A 101 18.39 -7.37 14.71
N GLU A 102 18.94 -8.59 14.75
CA GLU A 102 18.47 -9.61 15.68
C GLU A 102 18.39 -9.01 17.07
N SER A 103 17.18 -8.99 17.64
CA SER A 103 17.00 -8.80 19.06
C SER A 103 17.60 -10.02 19.75
N THR A 104 18.91 -9.97 20.02
CA THR A 104 19.56 -10.82 21.01
C THR A 104 18.86 -10.60 22.35
N THR A 105 17.82 -11.38 22.60
CA THR A 105 17.31 -11.60 23.95
C THR A 105 18.37 -12.39 24.69
N GLN A 106 19.06 -11.71 25.62
CA GLN A 106 19.80 -12.35 26.71
C GLN A 106 18.82 -13.04 27.67
#